data_AF-A0A7S0WTQ1-F1
#
_entry.id   AF-A0A7S0WTQ1-F1
#
_cell.length_a   1.000
_cell.length_b   1.000
_cell.length_c   1.000
_cell.angle_alpha   90.00
_cell.angle_beta   90.00
_cell.angle_gamma   90.00
#
_symmetry.space_group_name_H-M   'P 1'
#
loop_
_entity.id
_entity.type
_entity.pdbx_description
1 polymer ?
#
loop_
_entity_poly.entity_id
_entity_poly.type
_entity_poly.pdbx_seq_one_letter_code
_entity_poly.pdbx_strand_id
1 'polypeptide(L)'
;PLSIADALYAAVQVQRAGTSSSSNASRVDAAAIQALQEAGAGKLGEMDGKCLALFISSLGQLGAGSKELASKASAAARALPEHGIWPLYIQKLVAGCTAMQLEDAALYEDL
;
A
#
# COMPACT_ATOMS: atom_id res chain seq x y z
N PRO A 1 3.13 -15.53 10.94
CA PRO A 1 4.01 -14.89 9.93
C PRO A 1 3.55 -13.44 9.78
N LEU A 2 4.45 -12.45 9.75
CA LEU A 2 4.07 -11.06 9.49
C LEU A 2 3.50 -10.94 8.07
N SER A 3 2.38 -10.24 7.92
CA SER A 3 1.82 -9.97 6.59
C SER A 3 2.73 -8.97 5.86
N ILE A 4 2.70 -8.99 4.52
CA ILE A 4 3.47 -8.05 3.69
C ILE A 4 3.05 -6.60 4.01
N ALA A 5 1.78 -6.39 4.32
CA ALA A 5 1.25 -5.10 4.75
C ALA A 5 1.88 -4.64 6.07
N ASP A 6 2.03 -5.53 7.05
CA ASP A 6 2.68 -5.19 8.33
C ASP A 6 4.17 -4.88 8.16
N ALA A 7 4.85 -5.60 7.27
CA ALA A 7 6.26 -5.35 6.97
C ALA A 7 6.48 -3.97 6.32
N LEU A 8 5.63 -3.59 5.36
CA LEU A 8 5.68 -2.26 4.73
C LEU A 8 5.26 -1.16 5.70
N TYR A 9 4.24 -1.40 6.53
CA TYR A 9 3.83 -0.46 7.56
C TYR A 9 4.96 -0.21 8.56
N ALA A 10 5.65 -1.27 9.02
CA ALA A 10 6.82 -1.12 9.88
C ALA A 10 7.94 -0.32 9.19
N ALA A 11 8.21 -0.58 7.90
CA ALA A 11 9.22 0.17 7.13
C ALA A 11 8.87 1.67 7.05
N VAL A 12 7.60 2.01 6.81
CA VAL A 12 7.11 3.40 6.84
C VAL A 12 7.31 4.05 8.20
N GLN A 13 6.97 3.34 9.28
CA GLN A 13 7.11 3.88 10.63
C GLN A 13 8.58 4.11 11.00
N VAL A 14 9.49 3.23 10.55
CA VAL A 14 10.93 3.41 10.68
C VAL A 14 11.41 4.61 9.86
N GLN A 15 10.94 4.78 8.62
CA GLN A 15 11.27 5.93 7.78
C GLN A 15 10.80 7.26 8.41
N ARG A 16 9.60 7.29 8.98
CA ARG A 16 9.07 8.45 9.71
C ARG A 16 9.89 8.75 10.96
N ALA A 17 10.23 7.74 11.74
CA ALA A 17 11.07 7.89 12.94
C ALA A 17 12.52 8.29 12.61
N GLY A 18 13.05 7.82 11.47
CA GLY A 18 14.40 8.07 10.98
C GLY A 18 14.65 9.52 10.52
N THR A 19 13.60 10.34 10.37
CA THR A 19 13.76 11.79 10.14
C THR A 19 14.36 12.53 11.34
N SER A 20 14.55 11.87 12.50
CA SER A 20 15.13 12.47 13.70
C SER A 20 16.56 12.03 14.07
N SER A 21 17.19 11.05 13.41
CA SER A 21 18.62 10.80 13.67
C SER A 21 19.32 9.90 12.63
N SER A 22 20.38 10.48 12.05
CA SER A 22 21.64 9.84 11.65
C SER A 22 21.60 8.63 10.70
N SER A 23 21.83 8.93 9.42
CA SER A 23 22.79 8.30 8.48
C SER A 23 22.79 6.79 8.19
N ASN A 24 22.02 5.95 8.89
CA ASN A 24 21.90 4.50 8.60
C ASN A 24 20.51 4.08 8.08
N ALA A 25 19.50 4.96 8.13
CA ALA A 25 18.13 4.67 7.68
C ALA A 25 17.93 4.82 6.15
N SER A 26 18.90 5.40 5.43
CA SER A 26 18.81 5.69 3.99
C SER A 26 18.89 4.44 3.09
N ARG A 27 19.04 3.26 3.69
CA ARG A 27 19.05 1.96 3.01
C ARG A 27 18.04 1.01 3.63
N VAL A 28 16.82 1.49 3.92
CA VAL A 28 15.69 0.59 3.63
C VAL A 28 15.81 0.35 2.12
N ASP A 29 16.46 -0.75 1.75
CA ASP A 29 16.94 -1.02 0.40
C ASP A 29 15.76 -0.83 -0.57
N ALA A 30 15.93 0.03 -1.58
CA ALA A 30 14.92 0.17 -2.62
C ALA A 30 14.58 -1.20 -3.24
N ALA A 31 15.57 -2.10 -3.29
CA ALA A 31 15.40 -3.50 -3.65
C ALA A 31 14.51 -4.30 -2.68
N ALA A 32 14.58 -4.05 -1.37
CA ALA A 32 13.71 -4.69 -0.37
C ALA A 32 12.27 -4.18 -0.48
N ILE A 33 12.08 -2.87 -0.69
CA ILE A 33 10.75 -2.29 -0.93
C ILE A 33 10.16 -2.86 -2.23
N GLN A 34 10.97 -2.97 -3.28
CA GLN A 34 10.56 -3.53 -4.56
C GLN A 34 10.21 -5.02 -4.48
N ALA A 35 11.01 -5.82 -3.76
CA ALA A 35 10.71 -7.23 -3.51
C ALA A 35 9.39 -7.41 -2.71
N LEU A 36 9.16 -6.55 -1.72
CA LEU A 36 7.89 -6.54 -0.97
C LEU A 36 6.71 -6.10 -1.84
N GLN A 37 6.92 -5.15 -2.76
CA GLN A 37 5.92 -4.72 -3.72
C GLN A 37 5.54 -5.86 -4.67
N GLU A 38 6.50 -6.58 -5.22
CA GLU A 38 6.27 -7.73 -6.11
C GLU A 38 5.57 -8.88 -5.39
N ALA A 39 6.05 -9.23 -4.20
CA ALA A 39 5.43 -10.26 -3.37
C ALA A 39 4.00 -9.89 -2.95
N GLY A 40 3.76 -8.61 -2.65
CA GLY A 40 2.44 -8.08 -2.29
C GLY A 40 1.49 -8.04 -3.48
N ALA A 41 1.97 -7.61 -4.66
CA ALA A 41 1.21 -7.57 -5.90
C ALA A 41 0.65 -8.94 -6.28
N GLY A 42 1.43 -10.00 -6.08
CA GLY A 42 1.01 -11.38 -6.32
C GLY A 42 -0.06 -11.91 -5.36
N LYS A 43 -0.27 -11.24 -4.22
CA LYS A 43 -1.19 -11.66 -3.15
C LYS A 43 -2.35 -10.70 -2.90
N LEU A 44 -2.54 -9.67 -3.74
CA LEU A 44 -3.58 -8.66 -3.56
C LEU A 44 -4.99 -9.27 -3.46
N GLY A 45 -5.28 -10.30 -4.27
CA GLY A 45 -6.58 -11.00 -4.25
C GLY A 45 -6.80 -11.89 -3.02
N GLU A 46 -5.76 -12.15 -2.22
CA GLU A 46 -5.84 -12.92 -0.98
C GLU A 46 -5.86 -12.01 0.26
N MET A 47 -5.65 -10.70 0.08
CA MET A 47 -5.63 -9.74 1.18
C MET A 47 -7.04 -9.35 1.60
N ASP A 48 -7.27 -9.27 2.91
CA ASP A 48 -8.45 -8.60 3.43
C ASP A 48 -8.41 -7.09 3.16
N GLY A 49 -9.56 -6.42 3.28
CA GLY A 49 -9.69 -4.98 2.99
C GLY A 49 -8.78 -4.09 3.84
N LYS A 50 -8.46 -4.51 5.06
CA LYS A 50 -7.56 -3.78 5.95
C LYS A 50 -6.11 -3.91 5.48
N CYS A 51 -5.66 -5.12 5.17
CA CYS A 51 -4.32 -5.42 4.68
C CYS A 51 -4.08 -4.72 3.34
N LEU A 52 -5.06 -4.76 2.43
CA LEU A 52 -4.99 -4.10 1.13
C LEU A 52 -4.83 -2.57 1.28
N ALA A 53 -5.68 -1.95 2.11
CA ALA A 53 -5.61 -0.51 2.35
C ALA A 53 -4.31 -0.07 3.05
N LEU A 54 -3.81 -0.86 4.01
CA LEU A 54 -2.53 -0.61 4.66
C LEU A 54 -1.35 -0.78 3.71
N PHE A 55 -1.37 -1.80 2.87
CA PHE A 55 -0.34 -2.07 1.87
C PHE A 55 -0.21 -0.89 0.89
N ILE A 56 -1.32 -0.47 0.27
CA ILE A 56 -1.34 0.64 -0.69
C ILE A 56 -1.01 1.97 -0.02
N SER A 57 -1.55 2.25 1.17
CA SER A 57 -1.22 3.47 1.90
C SER A 57 0.26 3.54 2.29
N SER A 58 0.87 2.42 2.66
CA SER A 58 2.29 2.36 3.04
C SER A 58 3.20 2.57 1.84
N LEU A 59 2.86 1.95 0.71
CA LEU A 59 3.56 2.13 -0.56
C LEU A 59 3.52 3.59 -1.05
N GLY A 60 2.36 4.24 -0.95
CA GLY A 60 2.23 5.66 -1.24
C GLY A 60 3.08 6.56 -0.34
N GLN A 61 3.21 6.23 0.95
CA GLN A 61 4.09 6.96 1.87
C GLN A 61 5.59 6.74 1.60
N LEU A 62 5.96 5.60 1.01
CA LEU A 62 7.34 5.32 0.57
C LEU A 62 7.64 5.91 -0.81
N GLY A 63 6.66 6.48 -1.52
CA GLY A 63 6.81 6.88 -2.91
C GLY A 63 7.09 5.71 -3.85
N ALA A 64 6.73 4.49 -3.43
CA ALA A 64 6.96 3.26 -4.16
C ALA A 64 5.62 2.73 -4.66
N GLY A 65 5.44 2.61 -5.98
CA GLY A 65 4.17 2.21 -6.55
C GLY A 65 4.19 2.21 -8.07
N SER A 66 3.25 1.48 -8.67
CA SER A 66 3.06 1.47 -10.13
C SER A 66 1.58 1.50 -10.49
N LYS A 67 1.26 2.07 -11.66
CA LYS A 67 -0.13 2.14 -12.15
C LYS A 67 -0.79 0.77 -12.23
N GLU A 68 -0.02 -0.24 -12.61
CA GLU A 68 -0.47 -1.63 -12.62
C GLU A 68 -0.84 -2.15 -11.22
N LEU A 69 -0.07 -1.78 -10.19
CA LEU A 69 -0.35 -2.13 -8.81
C LEU A 69 -1.62 -1.46 -8.29
N ALA A 70 -1.80 -0.17 -8.56
CA ALA A 70 -3.01 0.56 -8.20
C ALA A 70 -4.26 -0.05 -8.86
N SER A 71 -4.17 -0.42 -10.13
CA SER A 71 -5.26 -1.06 -10.86
C SER A 71 -5.60 -2.44 -10.29
N LYS A 72 -4.60 -3.27 -9.98
CA LYS A 72 -4.81 -4.56 -9.32
C LYS A 72 -5.40 -4.41 -7.92
N ALA A 73 -4.97 -3.39 -7.17
CA ALA A 73 -5.52 -3.11 -5.85
C ALA A 73 -6.97 -2.61 -5.92
N SER A 74 -7.32 -1.82 -6.94
CA SER A 74 -8.70 -1.43 -7.24
C SER A 74 -9.58 -2.65 -7.48
N ALA A 75 -9.12 -3.56 -8.35
CA ALA A 75 -9.84 -4.80 -8.66
C ALA A 75 -10.00 -5.69 -7.41
N ALA A 76 -8.95 -5.81 -6.59
CA ALA A 76 -9.01 -6.54 -5.33
C ALA A 76 -9.99 -5.88 -4.34
N ALA A 77 -10.02 -4.54 -4.27
CA ALA A 77 -10.95 -3.81 -3.42
C ALA A 77 -12.40 -4.05 -3.83
N ARG A 78 -12.70 -4.03 -5.13
CA ARG A 78 -14.03 -4.31 -5.69
C ARG A 78 -14.48 -5.76 -5.50
N ALA A 79 -13.54 -6.70 -5.43
CA ALA A 79 -13.83 -8.11 -5.20
C ALA A 79 -14.10 -8.45 -3.73
N LEU A 80 -13.83 -7.52 -2.80
CA LEU A 80 -14.12 -7.73 -1.39
C LEU A 80 -15.64 -7.59 -1.15
N PRO A 81 -16.24 -8.44 -0.29
CA PRO A 81 -17.66 -8.37 0.02
C PRO A 81 -18.04 -6.98 0.56
N GLU A 82 -19.26 -6.49 0.29
CA GLU A 82 -19.76 -5.12 0.62
C GLU A 82 -19.60 -4.67 2.09
N HIS A 83 -19.21 -5.58 3.00
CA HIS A 83 -18.94 -5.29 4.41
C HIS A 83 -17.45 -5.40 4.82
N GLY A 84 -16.56 -5.76 3.87
CA GLY A 84 -15.16 -6.09 4.10
C GLY A 84 -14.19 -4.91 4.07
N ILE A 85 -14.59 -3.79 3.45
CA ILE A 85 -13.79 -2.55 3.45
C ILE A 85 -14.58 -1.46 4.15
N TRP A 86 -14.29 -1.24 5.43
CA TRP A 86 -14.83 -0.10 6.16
C TRP A 86 -14.47 1.21 5.41
N PRO A 87 -15.33 2.24 5.43
CA PRO A 87 -15.08 3.50 4.71
C PRO A 87 -13.69 4.12 4.97
N LEU A 88 -13.17 3.92 6.18
CA LEU A 88 -11.82 4.29 6.60
C LEU A 88 -10.70 3.66 5.77
N TYR A 89 -10.90 2.42 5.31
CA TYR A 89 -9.94 1.68 4.49
C TYR A 89 -10.03 2.09 3.02
N ILE A 90 -11.21 2.40 2.50
CA ILE A 90 -11.36 2.99 1.15
C ILE A 90 -10.61 4.31 1.10
N GLN A 91 -10.80 5.20 2.07
CA GLN A 91 -10.08 6.47 2.14
C GLN A 91 -8.55 6.28 2.21
N LYS A 92 -8.06 5.30 2.96
CA LYS A 92 -6.61 4.98 3.02
C LYS A 92 -6.08 4.46 1.69
N LEU A 93 -6.86 3.64 1.00
CA LEU A 93 -6.50 3.09 -0.30
C LEU A 93 -6.44 4.20 -1.36
N VAL A 94 -7.45 5.07 -1.41
CA VAL A 94 -7.47 6.28 -2.25
C VAL A 94 -6.26 7.16 -1.95
N ALA A 95 -6.05 7.52 -0.69
CA ALA A 95 -4.92 8.37 -0.30
C ALA A 95 -3.56 7.77 -0.68
N GLY A 96 -3.41 6.44 -0.59
CA GLY A 96 -2.23 5.74 -1.05
C GLY A 96 -2.03 5.85 -2.57
N CYS A 97 -3.08 5.58 -3.36
CA CYS A 97 -3.05 5.72 -4.82
C CYS A 97 -2.73 7.17 -5.25
N THR A 98 -3.38 8.16 -4.62
CA THR A 98 -3.10 9.58 -4.87
C THR A 98 -1.66 9.94 -4.53
N ALA A 99 -1.12 9.45 -3.41
CA ALA A 99 0.27 9.70 -3.01
C ALA A 99 1.29 9.11 -4.00
N MET A 100 0.94 8.04 -4.70
CA MET A 100 1.75 7.46 -5.78
C MET A 100 1.59 8.22 -7.12
N GLN A 101 0.79 9.29 -7.18
CA GLN A 101 0.37 9.97 -8.42
C GLN A 101 -0.31 9.02 -9.42
N LEU A 102 -0.95 7.98 -8.90
CA LEU A 102 -1.66 6.98 -9.69
C LEU A 102 -3.14 7.35 -9.67
N GLU A 103 -3.52 8.21 -10.60
CA GLU A 103 -4.93 8.49 -10.89
C GLU A 103 -5.50 7.29 -11.65
N ASP A 104 -6.02 6.31 -10.90
CA ASP A 104 -6.92 5.30 -11.46
C ASP A 104 -8.34 5.82 -11.30
N ALA A 105 -8.91 6.34 -12.40
CA ALA A 105 -10.28 6.87 -12.43
C ALA A 105 -11.30 5.84 -11.92
N ALA A 106 -11.04 4.53 -12.12
CA ALA A 106 -11.94 3.48 -11.67
C ALA A 106 -12.06 3.43 -10.14
N LEU A 107 -11.03 3.87 -9.40
CA LEU A 107 -11.07 3.87 -7.94
C LEU A 107 -11.99 4.95 -7.36
N TYR A 108 -12.27 5.99 -8.14
CA TYR A 108 -13.10 7.13 -7.75
C TYR A 108 -14.56 7.00 -8.20
N GLU A 109 -14.87 6.08 -9.11
CA GLU A 109 -16.23 5.86 -9.61
C GLU A 109 -17.14 5.07 -8.64
N ASP A 110 -16.56 4.37 -7.66
CA ASP A 110 -17.31 3.58 -6.65
C ASP A 110 -17.37 4.24 -5.25
N LEU A 111 -16.93 5.50 -5.13
CA LEU A 111 -17.03 6.33 -3.92
C LEU A 111 -18.27 7.24 -3.97
#